data_AF-X0VQS4-F1
#
_entry.id   AF-X0VQS4-F1
#
_cell.length_a   1.000
_cell.length_b   1.000
_cell.length_c   1.000
_cell.angle_alpha   90.00
_cell.angle_beta   90.00
_cell.angle_gamma   90.00
#
_symmetry.space_group_name_H-M   'P 1'
#
loop_
_entity.id
_entity.type
_entity.pdbx_description
1 polymer ?
#
loop_
_entity_poly.entity_id
_entity_poly.type
_entity_poly.pdbx_seq_one_letter_code
_entity_poly.pdbx_strand_id
1 'polypeptide(L)'
;TVLGPPASLQAGDPHLAHAHLPEDGDGVARRVPVAIRDADGREYPALSLAALYLFFLQVPPEQLPLNGGSLDVLGREVPLGEAVSMRINFVGGADRFTSIPYWKVISGQFDPGAVRNKVVLVGETAAGTGDRHQTPVGSAPLSGLHLHANALDTFLRARFLQDVGRLGTFLSMLALGGIVALALPRINLRWGLGVTLALAAAYALSVWTAFDRGWVLAMLNPLVLVALVFVVNLSHRVTSEAMARRDVRELFGRY
;
A
#
# COMPACT_ATOMS: atom_id res chain seq x y z
N THR A 1 -14.06 -10.27 17.98
CA THR A 1 -13.61 -10.71 19.32
C THR A 1 -12.11 -10.53 19.41
N VAL A 2 -11.62 -9.84 20.44
CA VAL A 2 -10.19 -9.69 20.70
C VAL A 2 -9.74 -10.89 21.53
N LEU A 3 -8.69 -11.59 21.09
CA LEU A 3 -8.10 -12.70 21.83
C LEU A 3 -6.92 -12.15 22.65
N GLY A 4 -7.04 -12.24 23.98
CA GLY A 4 -5.99 -11.80 24.90
C GLY A 4 -4.87 -12.83 25.06
N PRO A 5 -3.66 -12.41 25.47
CA PRO A 5 -2.60 -13.35 25.80
C PRO A 5 -2.94 -14.14 27.09
N PRO A 6 -2.33 -15.31 27.31
CA PRO A 6 -2.51 -16.08 28.55
C PRO A 6 -2.10 -15.27 29.80
N ALA A 7 -2.71 -15.61 30.95
CA ALA A 7 -2.51 -14.88 32.21
C ALA A 7 -1.04 -14.76 32.65
N SER A 8 -0.21 -15.75 32.33
CA SER A 8 1.23 -15.73 32.60
C SER A 8 1.96 -14.59 31.90
N LEU A 9 1.55 -14.23 30.68
CA LEU A 9 2.10 -13.07 29.94
C LEU A 9 1.46 -11.76 30.41
N GLN A 10 0.21 -11.79 30.88
CA GLN A 10 -0.45 -10.61 31.42
C GLN A 10 0.18 -10.11 32.74
N ALA A 11 0.78 -11.00 33.53
CA ALA A 11 1.40 -10.67 34.80
C ALA A 11 2.75 -9.92 34.67
N GLY A 12 3.37 -9.89 33.48
CA GLY A 12 4.72 -9.37 33.25
C GLY A 12 4.85 -7.87 32.98
N ASP A 13 3.91 -7.05 33.47
CA ASP A 13 3.75 -5.61 33.15
C ASP A 13 3.68 -5.30 31.64
N PRO A 14 2.66 -5.81 30.93
CA PRO A 14 2.60 -5.67 29.49
C PRO A 14 1.86 -4.40 29.09
N HIS A 15 2.55 -3.54 28.34
CA HIS A 15 1.87 -2.68 27.38
C HIS A 15 1.24 -3.58 26.30
N LEU A 16 -0.01 -3.99 26.53
CA LEU A 16 -0.76 -4.83 25.61
C LEU A 16 -0.97 -4.08 24.31
N ALA A 17 -0.67 -4.76 23.20
CA ALA A 17 -0.79 -4.25 21.86
C ALA A 17 -1.32 -5.34 20.95
N HIS A 18 -2.03 -4.99 19.88
CA HIS A 18 -2.55 -5.98 18.94
C HIS A 18 -1.53 -6.34 17.86
N ALA A 19 -1.55 -7.60 17.46
CA ALA A 19 -0.80 -8.11 16.32
C ALA A 19 -1.63 -8.25 15.04
N HIS A 20 -2.91 -7.82 15.06
CA HIS A 20 -3.82 -7.96 13.92
C HIS A 20 -3.32 -7.25 12.66
N LEU A 21 -3.33 -7.98 11.54
CA LEU A 21 -2.89 -7.54 10.22
C LEU A 21 -3.99 -7.88 9.21
N PRO A 22 -4.84 -6.91 8.82
CA PRO A 22 -5.89 -7.14 7.84
C PRO A 22 -5.28 -7.27 6.43
N GLU A 23 -5.89 -8.14 5.64
CA GLU A 23 -5.62 -8.26 4.21
C GLU A 23 -6.56 -7.34 3.43
N ASP A 24 -6.05 -6.75 2.35
CA ASP A 24 -6.89 -6.04 1.39
C ASP A 24 -7.80 -7.05 0.64
N GLY A 25 -8.78 -6.56 -0.13
CA GLY A 25 -9.74 -7.42 -0.85
C GLY A 25 -9.11 -8.40 -1.86
N ASP A 26 -7.84 -8.25 -2.18
CA ASP A 26 -7.04 -9.15 -3.03
C ASP A 26 -6.18 -10.15 -2.21
N GLY A 27 -6.35 -10.22 -0.90
CA GLY A 27 -5.63 -11.13 0.00
C GLY A 27 -4.20 -10.68 0.32
N VAL A 28 -3.82 -9.44 -0.03
CA VAL A 28 -2.48 -8.91 0.23
C VAL A 28 -2.54 -7.97 1.44
N ALA A 29 -1.69 -8.23 2.43
CA ALA A 29 -1.55 -7.38 3.61
C ALA A 29 -0.65 -6.18 3.29
N ARG A 30 -1.20 -4.98 3.43
CA ARG A 30 -0.49 -3.71 3.14
C ARG A 30 -0.64 -2.66 4.24
N ARG A 31 -1.45 -2.94 5.26
CA ARG A 31 -1.91 -1.95 6.22
C ARG A 31 -1.85 -2.51 7.64
N VAL A 32 -1.61 -1.63 8.60
CA VAL A 32 -1.72 -1.93 10.03
C VAL A 32 -2.71 -0.95 10.65
N PRO A 33 -3.84 -1.42 11.20
CA PRO A 33 -4.70 -0.59 12.04
C PRO A 33 -3.85 -0.03 13.17
N VAL A 34 -3.88 1.29 13.41
CA VAL A 34 -3.03 1.88 14.46
C VAL A 34 -3.55 1.55 15.86
N ALA A 35 -4.85 1.26 15.95
CA ALA A 35 -5.47 0.67 17.10
C ALA A 35 -6.65 -0.23 16.72
N ILE A 36 -6.98 -1.15 17.62
CA ILE A 36 -8.24 -1.90 17.61
C ILE A 36 -8.94 -1.74 18.95
N ARG A 37 -10.26 -1.90 18.95
CA ARG A 37 -11.07 -1.89 20.17
C ARG A 37 -11.66 -3.26 20.44
N ASP A 38 -11.70 -3.67 21.70
CA ASP A 38 -12.46 -4.84 22.13
C ASP A 38 -13.96 -4.52 22.32
N ALA A 39 -14.71 -5.53 22.75
CA ALA A 39 -16.15 -5.39 23.00
C ALA A 39 -16.46 -4.45 24.18
N ASP A 40 -15.52 -4.30 25.10
CA ASP A 40 -15.63 -3.43 26.29
C ASP A 40 -15.16 -1.99 26.00
N GLY A 41 -14.74 -1.72 24.76
CA GLY A 41 -14.31 -0.40 24.29
C GLY A 41 -12.86 -0.07 24.63
N ARG A 42 -12.08 -1.01 25.18
CA ARG A 42 -10.66 -0.80 25.46
C ARG A 42 -9.87 -0.79 24.16
N GLU A 43 -9.01 0.21 24.03
CA GLU A 43 -8.19 0.42 22.84
C GLU A 43 -6.82 -0.25 23.03
N TYR A 44 -6.41 -1.02 22.02
CA TYR A 44 -5.09 -1.64 21.95
C TYR A 44 -4.36 -0.99 20.79
N PRO A 45 -3.17 -0.40 20.98
CA PRO A 45 -2.36 0.09 19.88
C PRO A 45 -1.75 -1.06 19.07
N ALA A 46 -1.32 -0.79 17.85
CA ALA A 46 -0.56 -1.75 17.05
C ALA A 46 0.74 -2.14 17.77
N LEU A 47 1.16 -3.41 17.66
CA LEU A 47 2.43 -3.89 18.21
C LEU A 47 3.63 -3.04 17.76
N SER A 48 3.67 -2.68 16.48
CA SER A 48 4.70 -1.80 15.90
C SER A 48 4.66 -0.39 16.47
N LEU A 49 3.47 0.15 16.78
CA LEU A 49 3.32 1.46 17.41
C LEU A 49 3.74 1.41 18.89
N ALA A 50 3.31 0.40 19.63
CA ALA A 50 3.71 0.22 21.03
C ALA A 50 5.22 0.06 21.17
N ALA A 51 5.84 -0.76 20.31
CA ALA A 51 7.30 -0.93 20.28
C ALA A 51 8.04 0.39 19.98
N LEU A 52 7.47 1.26 19.13
CA LEU A 52 8.02 2.58 18.85
C LEU A 52 8.01 3.48 20.11
N TYR A 53 6.88 3.59 20.80
CA TYR A 53 6.80 4.38 22.04
C TYR A 53 7.80 3.90 23.08
N LEU A 54 7.87 2.58 23.30
CA LEU A 54 8.80 1.99 24.26
C LEU A 54 10.26 2.22 23.88
N PHE A 55 10.59 2.21 22.58
CA PHE A 55 11.93 2.53 22.09
C PHE A 55 12.36 3.96 22.48
N PHE A 56 11.41 4.91 22.49
CA PHE A 56 11.64 6.28 22.93
C PHE A 56 11.40 6.50 24.43
N LEU A 57 11.30 5.42 25.22
CA LEU A 57 11.02 5.47 26.67
C LEU A 57 9.72 6.21 27.01
N GLN A 58 8.72 6.08 26.13
CA GLN A 58 7.38 6.63 26.32
C GLN A 58 6.34 5.51 26.36
N VAL A 59 5.19 5.82 26.93
CA VAL A 59 4.03 4.92 26.97
C VAL A 59 3.05 5.36 25.88
N PRO A 60 2.50 4.44 25.06
CA PRO A 60 1.41 4.79 24.14
C PRO A 60 0.25 5.44 24.89
N PRO A 61 -0.32 6.54 24.39
CA PRO A 61 -1.47 7.14 25.05
C PRO A 61 -2.67 6.19 25.02
N GLU A 62 -3.47 6.20 26.08
CA GLU A 62 -4.65 5.33 26.20
C GLU A 62 -5.67 5.58 25.09
N GLN A 63 -5.75 6.83 24.62
CA GLN A 63 -6.50 7.23 23.44
C GLN A 63 -5.53 7.85 22.45
N LEU A 64 -5.51 7.31 21.23
CA LEU A 64 -4.63 7.81 20.19
C LEU A 64 -5.07 9.22 19.71
N PRO A 65 -4.13 10.19 19.60
CA PRO A 65 -4.44 11.56 19.18
C PRO A 65 -4.71 11.62 17.67
N LEU A 66 -5.95 11.28 17.28
CA LEU A 66 -6.43 11.31 15.91
C LEU A 66 -6.84 12.73 15.50
N ASN A 67 -6.25 13.24 14.43
CA ASN A 67 -6.50 14.58 13.89
C ASN A 67 -6.97 14.48 12.44
N GLY A 68 -8.27 14.50 12.19
CA GLY A 68 -8.82 14.72 10.83
C GLY A 68 -8.32 13.76 9.73
N GLY A 69 -7.93 12.53 10.10
CA GLY A 69 -7.38 11.53 9.17
C GLY A 69 -5.88 11.28 9.33
N SER A 70 -5.22 11.90 10.30
CA SER A 70 -3.85 11.59 10.69
C SER A 70 -3.76 11.22 12.18
N LEU A 71 -2.62 10.64 12.58
CA LEU A 71 -2.27 10.33 13.95
C LEU A 71 -0.97 11.05 14.30
N ASP A 72 -0.94 11.81 15.38
CA ASP A 72 0.32 12.34 15.91
C ASP A 72 1.06 11.26 16.69
N VAL A 73 2.21 10.83 16.16
CA VAL A 73 3.11 9.88 16.80
C VAL A 73 4.42 10.57 17.07
N LEU A 74 4.64 10.96 18.33
CA LEU A 74 5.89 11.57 18.80
C LEU A 74 6.27 12.85 18.03
N GLY A 75 5.28 13.69 17.71
CA GLY A 75 5.48 14.93 16.94
C GLY A 75 5.56 14.73 15.43
N ARG A 76 5.18 13.53 14.94
CA ARG A 76 5.14 13.20 13.51
C ARG A 76 3.71 12.88 13.12
N GLU A 77 3.23 13.56 12.09
CA GLU A 77 1.92 13.31 11.53
C GLU A 77 1.95 12.05 10.64
N VAL A 78 1.24 11.01 11.08
CA VAL A 78 1.09 9.75 10.36
C VAL A 78 -0.23 9.79 9.59
N PRO A 79 -0.23 9.86 8.25
CA PRO A 79 -1.45 9.79 7.47
C PRO A 79 -2.13 8.43 7.66
N LEU A 80 -3.43 8.46 7.93
CA LEU A 80 -4.25 7.28 8.09
C LEU A 80 -5.18 7.11 6.88
N GLY A 81 -5.33 5.85 6.47
CA GLY A 81 -6.27 5.44 5.45
C GLY A 81 -7.58 4.94 6.03
N GLU A 82 -8.24 4.09 5.26
CA GLU A 82 -9.47 3.41 5.68
C GLU A 82 -9.26 2.63 6.98
N ALA A 83 -10.31 2.56 7.81
CA ALA A 83 -10.30 1.86 9.10
C ALA A 83 -9.18 2.30 10.06
N VAL A 84 -8.77 3.57 10.01
CA VAL A 84 -7.74 4.14 10.91
C VAL A 84 -6.44 3.33 10.82
N SER A 85 -6.02 3.02 9.60
CA SER A 85 -4.85 2.17 9.34
C SER A 85 -3.74 2.93 8.65
N MET A 86 -2.49 2.62 9.02
CA MET A 86 -1.31 3.12 8.33
C MET A 86 -0.91 2.15 7.22
N ARG A 87 -0.58 2.67 6.04
CA ARG A 87 0.06 1.87 4.98
C ARG A 87 1.51 1.57 5.32
N ILE A 88 1.91 0.31 5.14
CA ILE A 88 3.27 -0.14 5.37
C ILE A 88 4.13 0.23 4.15
N ASN A 89 5.23 0.95 4.38
CA ASN A 89 6.25 1.18 3.36
C ASN A 89 7.35 0.12 3.47
N PHE A 90 7.12 -1.00 2.77
CA PHE A 90 7.96 -2.19 2.86
C PHE A 90 9.41 -1.91 2.42
N VAL A 91 10.36 -2.22 3.30
CA VAL A 91 11.80 -2.18 2.99
C VAL A 91 12.27 -3.45 2.27
N GLY A 92 11.50 -4.53 2.40
CA GLY A 92 11.68 -5.79 1.67
C GLY A 92 11.14 -7.01 2.45
N GLY A 93 11.60 -8.19 2.05
CA GLY A 93 11.19 -9.47 2.63
C GLY A 93 11.92 -9.82 3.94
N ALA A 94 11.84 -11.09 4.32
CA ALA A 94 12.47 -11.62 5.53
C ALA A 94 14.00 -11.40 5.55
N ASP A 95 14.64 -11.39 4.38
CA ASP A 95 16.07 -11.16 4.18
C ASP A 95 16.56 -9.77 4.63
N ARG A 96 15.64 -8.80 4.77
CA ARG A 96 15.98 -7.44 5.23
C ARG A 96 16.19 -7.32 6.73
N PHE A 97 15.76 -8.30 7.51
CA PHE A 97 15.81 -8.26 8.97
C PHE A 97 16.76 -9.34 9.49
N THR A 98 17.63 -8.99 10.43
CA THR A 98 18.48 -9.97 11.09
C THR A 98 17.63 -10.84 12.01
N SER A 99 17.58 -12.15 11.75
CA SER A 99 16.87 -13.12 12.59
C SER A 99 17.84 -13.98 13.39
N ILE A 100 17.57 -14.11 14.69
CA ILE A 100 18.30 -14.99 15.59
C ILE A 100 17.32 -16.07 16.07
N PRO A 101 17.60 -17.36 15.85
CA PRO A 101 16.77 -18.43 16.39
C PRO A 101 16.66 -18.31 17.92
N TYR A 102 15.44 -18.35 18.46
CA TYR A 102 15.21 -18.11 19.88
C TYR A 102 15.95 -19.11 20.79
N TRP A 103 16.15 -20.35 20.34
CA TRP A 103 16.94 -21.35 21.07
C TRP A 103 18.41 -20.93 21.27
N LYS A 104 19.01 -20.17 20.34
CA LYS A 104 20.36 -19.62 20.50
C LYS A 104 20.40 -18.53 21.57
N VAL A 105 19.31 -17.78 21.70
CA VAL A 105 19.18 -16.75 22.74
C VAL A 105 19.12 -17.40 24.12
N ILE A 106 18.28 -18.43 24.28
CA ILE A 106 18.14 -19.17 25.56
C ILE A 106 19.45 -19.88 25.92
N SER A 107 20.16 -20.46 24.95
CA SER A 107 21.44 -21.14 25.20
C SER A 107 22.63 -20.20 25.35
N GLY A 108 22.44 -18.88 25.23
CA GLY A 108 23.51 -17.88 25.27
C GLY A 108 24.45 -17.91 24.06
N GLN A 109 24.08 -18.61 22.98
CA GLN A 109 24.87 -18.77 21.76
C GLN A 109 24.55 -17.71 20.69
N PHE A 110 24.57 -16.44 21.07
CA PHE A 110 24.40 -15.33 20.15
C PHE A 110 25.28 -14.16 20.59
N ASP A 111 25.63 -13.29 19.64
CA ASP A 111 26.35 -12.06 19.94
C ASP A 111 25.39 -11.04 20.60
N PRO A 112 25.64 -10.60 21.86
CA PRO A 112 24.83 -9.56 22.50
C PRO A 112 24.85 -8.24 21.72
N GLY A 113 25.90 -7.97 20.94
CA GLY A 113 25.99 -6.83 20.04
C GLY A 113 24.91 -6.83 18.95
N ALA A 114 24.37 -7.99 18.59
CA ALA A 114 23.31 -8.12 17.59
C ALA A 114 21.95 -7.57 18.05
N VAL A 115 21.73 -7.40 19.37
CA VAL A 115 20.47 -6.90 19.95
C VAL A 115 20.63 -5.59 20.71
N ARG A 116 21.85 -5.22 21.10
CA ARG A 116 22.12 -4.01 21.88
C ARG A 116 21.64 -2.75 21.15
N ASN A 117 20.89 -1.90 21.84
CA ASN A 117 20.32 -0.63 21.33
C ASN A 117 19.44 -0.80 20.07
N LYS A 118 18.78 -1.95 19.93
CA LYS A 118 17.86 -2.24 18.82
C LYS A 118 16.50 -2.61 19.38
N VAL A 119 15.45 -2.38 18.58
CA VAL A 119 14.14 -2.98 18.85
C VAL A 119 14.19 -4.44 18.42
N VAL A 120 13.93 -5.35 19.36
CA VAL A 120 13.91 -6.79 19.10
C VAL A 120 12.46 -7.25 19.12
N LEU A 121 12.01 -7.80 17.99
CA LEU A 121 10.70 -8.42 17.88
C LEU A 121 10.87 -9.93 18.05
N VAL A 122 10.13 -10.51 19.00
CA VAL A 122 10.16 -11.96 19.29
C VAL A 122 8.82 -12.56 18.87
N GLY A 123 8.87 -13.60 18.04
CA GLY A 123 7.67 -14.25 17.55
C GLY A 123 7.98 -15.45 16.67
N GLU A 124 6.92 -16.06 16.15
CA GLU A 124 7.01 -17.23 15.30
C GLU A 124 7.27 -16.84 13.83
N THR A 125 8.16 -17.58 13.18
CA THR A 125 8.54 -17.34 11.77
C THR A 125 8.57 -18.62 10.93
N ALA A 126 8.18 -19.76 11.51
CA ALA A 126 8.20 -21.04 10.82
C ALA A 126 7.17 -21.07 9.69
N ALA A 127 7.52 -21.67 8.55
CA ALA A 127 6.65 -21.67 7.37
C ALA A 127 5.37 -22.51 7.52
N GLY A 128 5.31 -23.40 8.52
CA GLY A 128 4.18 -24.29 8.82
C GLY A 128 3.13 -23.68 9.75
N THR A 129 3.24 -22.40 10.07
CA THR A 129 2.37 -21.70 11.02
C THR A 129 1.27 -20.97 10.26
N GLY A 130 0.18 -20.65 10.96
CA GLY A 130 -0.94 -19.90 10.36
C GLY A 130 -0.67 -18.41 10.16
N ASP A 131 0.42 -17.86 10.72
CA ASP A 131 0.75 -16.45 10.62
C ASP A 131 1.58 -16.17 9.36
N ARG A 132 0.92 -16.23 8.20
CA ARG A 132 1.53 -16.01 6.89
C ARG A 132 0.66 -15.10 6.05
N HIS A 133 1.27 -14.03 5.55
CA HIS A 133 0.59 -12.96 4.82
C HIS A 133 1.23 -12.78 3.46
N GLN A 134 0.41 -12.68 2.41
CA GLN A 134 0.89 -12.21 1.11
C GLN A 134 1.22 -10.73 1.23
N THR A 135 2.35 -10.31 0.67
CA THR A 135 2.76 -8.90 0.69
C THR A 135 3.19 -8.44 -0.69
N PRO A 136 3.22 -7.12 -0.96
CA PRO A 136 3.69 -6.60 -2.25
C PRO A 136 5.17 -6.86 -2.53
N VAL A 137 5.92 -7.33 -1.54
CA VAL A 137 7.36 -7.56 -1.60
C VAL A 137 7.70 -9.02 -1.30
N GLY A 138 8.87 -9.45 -1.76
CA GLY A 138 9.35 -10.81 -1.56
C GLY A 138 8.68 -11.82 -2.49
N SER A 139 9.31 -12.99 -2.61
CA SER A 139 8.83 -14.09 -3.44
C SER A 139 7.97 -15.12 -2.68
N ALA A 140 7.82 -14.95 -1.37
CA ALA A 140 7.10 -15.86 -0.50
C ALA A 140 6.31 -15.09 0.59
N PRO A 141 5.18 -15.63 1.07
CA PRO A 141 4.43 -15.04 2.16
C PRO A 141 5.31 -14.80 3.40
N LEU A 142 5.19 -13.63 3.99
CA LEU A 142 5.95 -13.20 5.16
C LEU A 142 5.16 -13.51 6.44
N SER A 143 5.86 -13.74 7.56
CA SER A 143 5.18 -13.83 8.85
C SER A 143 4.71 -12.47 9.35
N GLY A 144 3.69 -12.44 10.21
CA GLY A 144 3.19 -11.20 10.80
C GLY A 144 4.27 -10.42 11.56
N LEU A 145 5.25 -11.12 12.12
CA LEU A 145 6.45 -10.53 12.72
C LEU A 145 7.20 -9.63 11.72
N HIS A 146 7.38 -10.07 10.48
CA HIS A 146 8.05 -9.30 9.43
C HIS A 146 7.21 -8.10 8.97
N LEU A 147 5.87 -8.23 8.98
CA LEU A 147 4.98 -7.11 8.67
C LEU A 147 5.07 -6.03 9.76
N HIS A 148 5.05 -6.41 11.03
CA HIS A 148 5.27 -5.48 12.15
C HIS A 148 6.67 -4.86 12.12
N ALA A 149 7.69 -5.60 11.68
CA ALA A 149 9.03 -5.05 11.49
C ALA A 149 9.07 -3.98 10.37
N ASN A 150 8.40 -4.22 9.24
CA ASN A 150 8.26 -3.23 8.17
C ASN A 150 7.42 -2.01 8.61
N ALA A 151 6.35 -2.23 9.38
CA ALA A 151 5.53 -1.15 9.94
C ALA A 151 6.34 -0.29 10.93
N LEU A 152 7.12 -0.92 11.81
CA LEU A 152 8.02 -0.22 12.72
C LEU A 152 9.10 0.56 11.96
N ASP A 153 9.70 0.00 10.90
CA ASP A 153 10.65 0.72 10.04
C ASP A 153 10.00 1.94 9.37
N THR A 154 8.74 1.82 8.96
CA THR A 154 7.93 2.93 8.41
C THR A 154 7.79 4.07 9.43
N PHE A 155 7.43 3.76 10.67
CA PHE A 155 7.35 4.75 11.76
C PHE A 155 8.69 5.39 12.09
N LEU A 156 9.73 4.56 12.31
CA LEU A 156 11.07 5.02 12.71
C LEU A 156 11.67 5.99 11.68
N ARG A 157 11.53 5.69 10.39
CA ARG A 157 12.08 6.49 9.30
C ARG A 157 11.13 7.54 8.75
N ALA A 158 9.93 7.65 9.31
CA ALA A 158 8.88 8.57 8.85
C ALA A 158 8.58 8.48 7.34
N ARG A 159 8.65 7.27 6.76
CA ARG A 159 8.39 7.04 5.32
C ARG A 159 6.93 6.70 5.06
N PHE A 160 6.03 7.56 5.50
CA PHE A 160 4.60 7.31 5.45
C PHE A 160 4.06 7.34 4.02
N LEU A 161 3.05 6.50 3.76
CA LEU A 161 2.35 6.41 2.49
C LEU A 161 0.90 6.86 2.66
N GLN A 162 0.46 7.78 1.81
CA GLN A 162 -0.89 8.32 1.78
C GLN A 162 -1.59 7.95 0.48
N ASP A 163 -2.78 7.35 0.58
CA ASP A 163 -3.63 7.09 -0.56
C ASP A 163 -4.28 8.41 -1.04
N VAL A 164 -4.24 8.71 -2.34
CA VAL A 164 -4.99 9.86 -2.92
C VAL A 164 -6.51 9.62 -2.87
N GLY A 165 -6.93 8.42 -2.49
CA GLY A 165 -8.31 8.02 -2.34
C GLY A 165 -9.07 7.87 -3.66
N ARG A 166 -10.37 7.59 -3.54
CA ARG A 166 -11.26 7.34 -4.69
C ARG A 166 -11.43 8.58 -5.56
N LEU A 167 -11.51 9.76 -4.93
CA LEU A 167 -11.65 11.03 -5.63
C LEU A 167 -10.41 11.36 -6.46
N GLY A 168 -9.20 11.23 -5.90
CA GLY A 168 -7.97 11.44 -6.65
C GLY A 168 -7.82 10.48 -7.83
N THR A 169 -8.17 9.21 -7.61
CA THR A 169 -8.21 8.21 -8.68
C THR A 169 -9.20 8.62 -9.78
N PHE A 170 -10.42 9.00 -9.42
CA PHE A 170 -11.44 9.45 -10.36
C PHE A 170 -10.98 10.69 -11.17
N LEU A 171 -10.39 11.68 -10.50
CA LEU A 171 -9.88 12.88 -11.18
C LEU A 171 -8.75 12.55 -12.16
N SER A 172 -7.84 11.64 -11.80
CA SER A 172 -6.78 11.19 -12.70
C SER A 172 -7.34 10.45 -13.93
N MET A 173 -8.37 9.62 -13.74
CA MET A 173 -9.08 8.93 -14.82
C MET A 173 -9.79 9.93 -15.74
N LEU A 174 -10.50 10.90 -15.16
CA LEU A 174 -11.21 11.94 -15.91
C LEU A 174 -10.23 12.80 -16.73
N ALA A 175 -9.11 13.20 -16.13
CA ALA A 175 -8.09 13.99 -16.80
C ALA A 175 -7.46 13.21 -17.97
N LEU A 176 -6.96 12.00 -17.73
CA LEU A 176 -6.29 11.21 -18.77
C LEU A 176 -7.26 10.75 -19.85
N GLY A 177 -8.41 10.19 -19.47
CA GLY A 177 -9.44 9.75 -20.39
C GLY A 177 -9.98 10.92 -21.23
N GLY A 178 -10.20 12.08 -20.61
CA GLY A 178 -10.64 13.29 -21.29
C GLY A 178 -9.62 13.83 -22.30
N ILE A 179 -8.33 13.86 -21.93
CA ILE A 179 -7.25 14.25 -22.86
C ILE A 179 -7.25 13.35 -24.09
N VAL A 180 -7.29 12.03 -23.89
CA VAL A 180 -7.24 11.05 -24.98
C VAL A 180 -8.49 11.14 -25.86
N ALA A 181 -9.68 11.21 -25.24
CA ALA A 181 -10.96 11.30 -25.94
C ALA A 181 -11.08 12.58 -26.79
N LEU A 182 -10.54 13.71 -26.32
CA LEU A 182 -10.61 14.99 -27.04
C LEU A 182 -9.46 15.19 -28.04
N ALA A 183 -8.27 14.69 -27.74
CA ALA A 183 -7.09 14.87 -28.60
C ALA A 183 -7.10 13.92 -29.81
N LEU A 184 -7.46 12.65 -29.60
CA LEU A 184 -7.38 11.64 -30.67
C LEU A 184 -8.23 11.97 -31.91
N PRO A 185 -9.45 12.51 -31.83
CA PRO A 185 -10.23 12.91 -33.01
C PRO A 185 -9.60 14.04 -33.84
N ARG A 186 -8.68 14.83 -33.25
CA ARG A 186 -8.02 15.95 -33.90
C ARG A 186 -6.66 15.62 -34.50
N ILE A 187 -6.08 14.47 -34.13
CA ILE A 187 -4.73 14.06 -34.52
C ILE A 187 -4.78 12.99 -35.61
N ASN A 188 -3.84 13.04 -36.57
CA ASN A 188 -3.68 12.01 -37.59
C ASN A 188 -3.42 10.64 -36.95
N LEU A 189 -4.05 9.59 -37.50
CA LEU A 189 -4.01 8.23 -36.94
C LEU A 189 -2.59 7.73 -36.63
N ARG A 190 -1.64 8.04 -37.52
CA ARG A 190 -0.21 7.68 -37.38
C ARG A 190 0.44 8.22 -36.09
N TRP A 191 0.00 9.39 -35.61
CA TRP A 191 0.51 10.04 -34.40
C TRP A 191 -0.33 9.73 -33.15
N GLY A 192 -1.59 9.34 -33.32
CA GLY A 192 -2.51 9.08 -32.21
C GLY A 192 -2.04 7.97 -31.26
N LEU A 193 -1.44 6.90 -31.79
CA LEU A 193 -0.85 5.84 -30.97
C LEU A 193 0.35 6.37 -30.16
N GLY A 194 1.26 7.11 -30.80
CA GLY A 194 2.45 7.67 -30.15
C GLY A 194 2.09 8.63 -29.01
N VAL A 195 1.09 9.49 -29.21
CA VAL A 195 0.62 10.42 -28.16
C VAL A 195 -0.01 9.66 -26.99
N THR A 196 -0.83 8.65 -27.26
CA THR A 196 -1.45 7.81 -26.20
C THR A 196 -0.39 7.10 -25.38
N LEU A 197 0.60 6.49 -26.03
CA LEU A 197 1.72 5.81 -25.36
C LEU A 197 2.59 6.79 -24.56
N ALA A 198 2.88 7.96 -25.12
CA ALA A 198 3.62 8.99 -24.41
C ALA A 198 2.89 9.48 -23.16
N LEU A 199 1.56 9.67 -23.24
CA LEU A 199 0.74 10.05 -22.10
C LEU A 199 0.68 8.96 -21.04
N ALA A 200 0.53 7.69 -21.44
CA ALA A 200 0.55 6.54 -20.54
C ALA A 200 1.91 6.41 -19.82
N ALA A 201 3.02 6.60 -20.54
CA ALA A 201 4.36 6.59 -19.97
C ALA A 201 4.58 7.77 -19.01
N ALA A 202 4.12 8.97 -19.38
CA ALA A 202 4.18 10.14 -18.51
C ALA A 202 3.39 9.93 -17.21
N TYR A 203 2.22 9.29 -17.28
CA TYR A 203 1.45 8.92 -16.10
C TYR A 203 2.15 7.84 -15.26
N ALA A 204 2.71 6.80 -15.87
CA ALA A 204 3.46 5.78 -15.13
C ALA A 204 4.66 6.41 -14.39
N LEU A 205 5.35 7.35 -15.02
CA LEU A 205 6.42 8.12 -14.40
C LEU A 205 5.91 9.00 -13.24
N SER A 206 4.74 9.65 -13.40
CA SER A 206 4.16 10.45 -12.33
C SER A 206 3.76 9.60 -11.13
N VAL A 207 3.21 8.40 -11.33
CA VAL A 207 2.91 7.43 -10.28
C VAL A 207 4.18 7.03 -9.54
N TRP A 208 5.26 6.70 -10.25
CA TRP A 208 6.53 6.32 -9.64
C TRP A 208 7.12 7.45 -8.78
N THR A 209 7.21 8.66 -9.34
CA THR A 209 7.74 9.81 -8.60
C THR A 209 6.83 10.30 -7.47
N ALA A 210 5.52 10.02 -7.53
CA ALA A 210 4.58 10.32 -6.45
C ALA A 210 4.77 9.33 -5.29
N PHE A 211 5.01 8.06 -5.59
CA PHE A 211 5.30 7.04 -4.58
C PHE A 211 6.56 7.36 -3.77
N ASP A 212 7.63 7.80 -4.44
CA ASP A 212 8.87 8.24 -3.78
C ASP A 212 8.65 9.44 -2.83
N ARG A 213 7.60 10.24 -3.08
CA ARG A 213 7.18 11.36 -2.23
C ARG A 213 6.12 10.98 -1.18
N GLY A 214 5.77 9.70 -1.06
CA GLY A 214 4.80 9.22 -0.09
C GLY A 214 3.36 9.12 -0.58
N TRP A 215 3.08 9.31 -1.88
CA TRP A 215 1.72 9.29 -2.42
C TRP A 215 1.44 8.03 -3.24
N VAL A 216 0.36 7.31 -2.91
CA VAL A 216 -0.05 6.09 -3.61
C VAL A 216 -1.17 6.40 -4.59
N LEU A 217 -0.82 6.42 -5.88
CA LEU A 217 -1.77 6.63 -6.99
C LEU A 217 -2.18 5.28 -7.59
N ALA A 218 -3.43 5.19 -8.05
CA ALA A 218 -3.92 4.03 -8.76
C ALA A 218 -3.29 3.92 -10.16
N MET A 219 -2.36 2.99 -10.35
CA MET A 219 -1.68 2.80 -11.63
C MET A 219 -2.60 2.16 -12.70
N LEU A 220 -3.33 1.11 -12.32
CA LEU A 220 -4.04 0.27 -13.28
C LEU A 220 -5.28 0.96 -13.87
N ASN A 221 -6.14 1.51 -13.01
CA ASN A 221 -7.46 2.02 -13.43
C ASN A 221 -7.38 3.10 -14.53
N PRO A 222 -6.51 4.13 -14.41
CA PRO A 222 -6.43 5.17 -15.43
C PRO A 222 -5.77 4.68 -16.72
N LEU A 223 -4.78 3.78 -16.64
CA LEU A 223 -4.14 3.21 -17.83
C LEU A 223 -5.10 2.30 -18.62
N VAL A 224 -5.89 1.48 -17.93
CA VAL A 224 -6.93 0.67 -18.56
C VAL A 224 -7.97 1.56 -19.23
N LEU A 225 -8.41 2.63 -18.56
CA LEU A 225 -9.34 3.58 -19.17
C LEU A 225 -8.77 4.22 -20.43
N VAL A 226 -7.52 4.68 -20.40
CA VAL A 226 -6.83 5.25 -21.56
C VAL A 226 -6.79 4.24 -22.73
N ALA A 227 -6.46 2.98 -22.45
CA ALA A 227 -6.45 1.93 -23.46
C ALA A 227 -7.84 1.69 -24.07
N LEU A 228 -8.89 1.64 -23.24
CA LEU A 228 -10.27 1.49 -23.70
C LEU A 228 -10.72 2.67 -24.56
N VAL A 229 -10.47 3.91 -24.12
CA VAL A 229 -10.81 5.13 -24.86
C VAL A 229 -10.09 5.15 -26.21
N PHE A 230 -8.82 4.72 -26.27
CA PHE A 230 -8.08 4.58 -27.52
C PHE A 230 -8.73 3.57 -28.47
N VAL A 231 -9.08 2.38 -27.98
CA VAL A 231 -9.74 1.33 -28.79
C VAL A 231 -11.09 1.81 -29.34
N VAL A 232 -11.90 2.49 -28.50
CA VAL A 232 -13.18 3.07 -28.93
C VAL A 232 -12.97 4.13 -30.02
N ASN A 233 -12.01 5.04 -29.84
CA ASN A 233 -11.70 6.07 -30.84
C ASN A 233 -11.19 5.48 -32.17
N LEU A 234 -10.31 4.48 -32.09
CA LEU A 234 -9.80 3.78 -33.26
C LEU A 234 -10.93 3.09 -34.03
N SER A 235 -11.81 2.41 -33.30
CA SER A 235 -12.96 1.70 -33.89
C SER A 235 -13.89 2.67 -34.60
N HIS A 236 -14.25 3.79 -33.95
CA HIS A 236 -15.08 4.83 -34.55
C HIS A 236 -14.44 5.47 -35.80
N ARG A 237 -13.12 5.71 -35.77
CA ARG A 237 -12.40 6.25 -36.93
C ARG A 237 -12.42 5.28 -38.10
N VAL A 238 -12.08 4.01 -37.89
CA VAL A 238 -12.03 3.00 -38.95
C VAL A 238 -13.41 2.78 -39.57
N THR A 239 -14.49 2.75 -38.78
CA THR A 239 -15.85 2.63 -39.31
C THR A 239 -16.27 3.87 -40.08
N SER A 240 -15.99 5.07 -39.57
CA SER A 240 -16.30 6.32 -40.26
C SER A 240 -15.56 6.46 -41.60
N GLU A 241 -14.28 6.08 -41.66
CA GLU A 241 -13.51 6.05 -42.92
C GLU A 241 -14.04 4.99 -43.88
N ALA A 242 -14.42 3.80 -43.38
CA ALA A 242 -14.98 2.75 -44.21
C ALA A 242 -16.33 3.15 -44.84
N MET A 243 -17.18 3.85 -44.08
CA MET A 243 -18.45 4.39 -44.58
C MET A 243 -18.21 5.49 -45.63
N ALA A 244 -17.35 6.48 -45.35
CA ALA A 244 -17.04 7.54 -46.31
C ALA A 244 -16.47 6.98 -47.63
N ARG A 245 -15.66 5.91 -47.59
CA ARG A 245 -15.15 5.24 -48.80
C ARG A 245 -16.23 4.51 -49.59
N ARG A 246 -17.27 3.97 -48.94
CA ARG A 246 -18.40 3.32 -49.61
C ARG A 246 -19.24 4.34 -50.37
N ASP A 247 -19.59 5.45 -49.72
CA ASP A 247 -20.42 6.51 -50.31
C ASP A 247 -19.76 7.09 -51.58
N VAL A 248 -18.44 7.32 -51.53
CA VAL A 248 -17.68 7.81 -52.69
C VAL A 248 -17.67 6.78 -53.83
N ARG A 249 -17.48 5.49 -53.55
CA ARG A 249 -17.50 4.44 -54.59
C ARG A 249 -18.87 4.30 -55.25
N GLU A 250 -19.96 4.47 -54.50
CA GLU A 250 -21.32 4.39 -55.04
C GLU A 250 -21.60 5.56 -56.00
N LEU A 251 -21.10 6.76 -55.70
CA LEU A 251 -21.22 7.93 -56.57
C LEU A 251 -20.46 7.77 -57.89
N PHE A 252 -19.25 7.20 -57.85
CA PHE A 252 -18.45 6.96 -59.06
C PHE A 252 -18.83 5.69 -59.84
N GLY A 253 -19.51 4.72 -59.22
CA GLY A 253 -20.01 3.52 -59.92
C GLY A 253 -21.27 3.76 -60.76
N ARG A 254 -21.85 4.96 -60.70
CA ARG A 254 -23.02 5.37 -61.51
C ARG A 254 -22.67 6.13 -62.80
N TYR A 255 -21.40 6.40 -63.05
CA TYR A 255 -20.87 7.01 -64.27
C TYR A 255 -19.97 6.03 -65.00
#